data_AF-A0A352GGY6-F1
#
_entry.id   AF-A0A352GGY6-F1
#
_cell.length_a   1.000
_cell.length_b   1.000
_cell.length_c   1.000
_cell.angle_alpha   90.00
_cell.angle_beta   90.00
_cell.angle_gamma   90.00
#
_symmetry.space_group_name_H-M   'P 1'
#
loop_
_entity.id
_entity.type
_entity.pdbx_description
1 polymer ?
#
loop_
_entity_poly.entity_id
_entity_poly.type
_entity_poly.pdbx_seq_one_letter_code
_entity_poly.pdbx_strand_id
1 'polypeptide(L)'
;MFQEFRKEIDWGGRKLILETGKVARQADGAVLATYGETTVLATVVAQKEAKPGQDFFPLTVNYQEKYYAAGRIPGGFFKREGRPTEKETLTSRLIDRPIRPLFVDGFKNEVQVVLTALSYDGENDPDMVAMVAASAALTISGVPFMGPIGGCRVGYKDGEYIINPTIQALPESDLDLCVAGTQDAVMMVESEAKELSEDIMLGAVMAGHKAIQEVIDLIIDLGERAAKEPWDYEPEDRSAELKQVQDLVGADLSAAYKIKDKAERQAAVGEARAKAAEALVATEEKEGMDALIFKDVFKKAEAKVVRGDIIKTGVRIDGRALDQVRPIVSEVGILPRTHGSALFTRGETQAICVATLGTADDEQMIDGLDGLYKESFMLHYNFPPYSVGETGRMGGAGRREIGHGKLAWRATKAVLPTKDEFPYVLRVVSEITESNGSSSMATVCGTSLALMDAGVPIKRPVSGIAMGLIKDEDGVAVLSDILGDEDHLGDMDFKVAGTSEGITSLQMDIKIAGITEDIMKTALAQASGGRMHILGEMNKALGESRGELSANAPQMESMQITSRILSEGICMLSICGAFAESSPRLSPSALFISPRMCMRPP
;
A
#
# COMPACT_ATOMS: atom_id res chain seq x y z
N MET A 1 5.83 30.38 31.64
CA MET A 1 6.25 30.32 30.23
C MET A 1 6.69 28.88 29.98
N PHE A 2 6.20 28.23 28.92
CA PHE A 2 6.60 26.85 28.61
C PHE A 2 7.97 26.86 27.93
N GLN A 3 8.75 25.79 28.13
CA GLN A 3 10.01 25.60 27.42
C GLN A 3 9.70 25.09 26.01
N GLU A 4 10.15 25.82 25.00
CA GLU A 4 9.97 25.46 23.59
C GLU A 4 11.30 24.95 23.03
N PHE A 5 11.24 23.88 22.26
CA PHE A 5 12.39 23.34 21.53
C PHE A 5 12.08 23.40 20.04
N ARG A 6 13.05 23.89 19.27
CA ARG A 6 12.92 24.09 17.82
C ARG A 6 14.22 23.71 17.13
N LYS A 7 14.12 22.96 16.05
CA LYS A 7 15.22 22.60 15.16
C LYS A 7 14.78 22.72 13.70
N GLU A 8 15.72 23.03 12.81
CA GLU A 8 15.44 23.18 11.39
C GLU A 8 16.61 22.74 10.51
N ILE A 9 16.30 22.27 9.29
CA ILE A 9 17.25 22.00 8.21
C ILE A 9 16.69 22.49 6.87
N ASP A 10 17.54 22.57 5.85
CA ASP A 10 17.09 22.60 4.46
C ASP A 10 17.03 21.15 3.95
N TRP A 11 15.90 20.75 3.40
CA TRP A 11 15.68 19.39 2.90
C TRP A 11 14.96 19.46 1.56
N GLY A 12 15.61 19.02 0.49
CA GLY A 12 15.03 19.14 -0.86
C GLY A 12 14.71 20.58 -1.27
N GLY A 13 15.55 21.54 -0.88
CA GLY A 13 15.45 22.96 -1.25
C GLY A 13 14.43 23.78 -0.47
N ARG A 14 13.85 23.21 0.59
CA ARG A 14 12.83 23.83 1.44
C ARG A 14 13.17 23.61 2.91
N LYS A 15 12.75 24.54 3.76
CA LYS A 15 12.96 24.41 5.21
C LYS A 15 12.02 23.36 5.80
N LEU A 16 12.60 22.42 6.53
CA LEU A 16 11.90 21.53 7.46
C LEU A 16 12.17 22.02 8.88
N ILE A 17 11.11 22.25 9.66
CA ILE A 17 11.16 22.76 11.03
C ILE A 17 10.40 21.78 11.94
N LEU A 18 11.00 21.39 13.06
CA LEU A 18 10.36 20.59 14.10
C LEU A 18 10.29 21.37 15.40
N GLU A 19 9.10 21.48 15.98
CA GLU A 19 8.83 22.22 17.22
C GLU A 19 8.10 21.34 18.25
N THR A 20 8.50 21.45 19.53
CA THR A 20 7.81 20.78 20.64
C THR A 20 7.83 21.64 21.92
N GLY A 21 7.07 21.22 22.93
CA GLY A 21 6.97 21.90 24.24
C GLY A 21 5.88 22.97 24.34
N LYS A 22 5.30 23.39 23.21
CA LYS A 22 4.23 24.41 23.15
C LYS A 22 2.81 23.82 23.10
N VAL A 23 2.58 22.87 22.19
CA VAL A 23 1.25 22.33 21.84
C VAL A 23 1.10 20.89 22.35
N ALA A 24 -0.12 20.49 22.72
CA ALA A 24 -0.47 19.12 23.09
C ALA A 24 0.40 18.47 24.19
N ARG A 25 0.86 19.26 25.16
CA ARG A 25 1.80 18.87 26.24
C ARG A 25 1.35 17.71 27.15
N GLN A 26 0.09 17.30 27.09
CA GLN A 26 -0.42 16.15 27.84
C GLN A 26 -0.15 14.81 27.13
N ALA A 27 0.13 14.83 25.83
CA ALA A 27 0.51 13.63 25.10
C ALA A 27 1.89 13.14 25.57
N ASP A 28 2.19 11.84 25.39
CA ASP A 28 3.51 11.29 25.67
C ASP A 28 4.56 11.95 24.77
N GLY A 29 4.25 12.14 23.48
CA GLY A 29 5.04 12.97 22.58
C GLY A 29 4.16 13.86 21.71
N ALA A 30 4.62 15.07 21.39
CA ALA A 30 3.93 15.98 20.48
C ALA A 30 4.91 16.83 19.69
N VAL A 31 4.82 16.83 18.37
CA VAL A 31 5.67 17.62 17.47
C VAL A 31 4.81 18.34 16.46
N LEU A 32 5.05 19.63 16.30
CA LEU A 32 4.57 20.43 15.18
C LEU A 32 5.67 20.45 14.12
N ALA A 33 5.44 19.81 12.98
CA ALA A 33 6.37 19.79 11.87
C ALA A 33 5.88 20.73 10.76
N THR A 34 6.77 21.54 10.22
CA THR A 34 6.49 22.44 9.10
C THR A 34 7.50 22.22 7.99
N TYR A 35 7.02 22.00 6.77
CA TYR A 35 7.84 21.90 5.57
C TYR A 35 7.33 22.89 4.53
N GLY A 36 8.14 23.89 4.18
CA GLY A 36 7.62 25.07 3.49
C GLY A 36 6.62 25.81 4.38
N GLU A 37 5.35 25.89 3.96
CA GLU A 37 4.24 26.45 4.75
C GLU A 37 3.17 25.40 5.12
N THR A 38 3.39 24.14 4.73
CA THR A 38 2.56 23.00 5.15
C THR A 38 2.96 22.54 6.55
N THR A 39 1.99 22.49 7.46
CA THR A 39 2.21 22.17 8.88
C THR A 39 1.33 21.02 9.35
N VAL A 40 1.93 20.04 10.02
CA VAL A 40 1.26 18.88 10.63
C VAL A 40 1.57 18.82 12.12
N LEU A 41 0.54 18.67 12.95
CA LEU A 41 0.70 18.32 14.37
C LEU A 41 0.61 16.79 14.51
N ALA A 42 1.68 16.18 15.01
CA ALA A 42 1.70 14.78 15.42
C ALA A 42 1.66 14.67 16.95
N THR A 43 0.85 13.75 17.46
CA THR A 43 0.78 13.41 18.89
C THR A 43 0.82 11.90 19.08
N VAL A 44 1.56 11.46 20.10
CA VAL A 44 1.68 10.06 20.51
C VAL A 44 1.18 9.93 21.93
N VAL A 45 0.32 8.95 22.16
CA VAL A 45 -0.11 8.54 23.50
C VAL A 45 0.00 7.03 23.61
N ALA A 46 0.57 6.55 24.71
CA ALA A 46 0.67 5.12 25.02
C ALA A 46 0.06 4.83 26.38
N GLN A 47 -0.73 3.76 26.48
CA GLN A 47 -1.19 3.27 27.78
C GLN A 47 -0.02 2.70 28.57
N LYS A 48 0.04 2.95 29.89
CA LYS A 48 1.12 2.47 30.75
C LYS A 48 1.06 0.97 31.02
N GLU A 49 -0.14 0.39 30.95
CA GLU A 49 -0.38 -1.04 31.15
C GLU A 49 -1.00 -1.64 29.89
N ALA A 50 -0.57 -2.85 29.53
CA ALA A 50 -1.23 -3.63 28.49
C ALA A 50 -2.56 -4.19 29.02
N LYS A 51 -3.55 -4.32 28.14
CA LYS A 51 -4.84 -4.93 28.49
C LYS A 51 -4.63 -6.41 28.85
N PRO A 52 -5.29 -6.95 29.90
CA PRO A 52 -5.24 -8.37 30.19
C PRO A 52 -5.69 -9.21 28.97
N GLY A 53 -4.93 -10.24 28.62
CA GLY A 53 -5.24 -11.11 27.48
C GLY A 53 -4.87 -10.56 26.10
N GLN A 54 -4.20 -9.41 26.03
CA GLN A 54 -3.78 -8.80 24.76
C GLN A 54 -2.75 -9.70 24.05
N ASP A 55 -3.09 -10.20 22.85
CA ASP A 55 -2.28 -11.14 22.07
C ASP A 55 -1.68 -10.53 20.79
N PHE A 56 -1.93 -9.24 20.54
CA PHE A 56 -1.34 -8.48 19.44
C PHE A 56 -0.92 -7.08 19.89
N PHE A 57 -0.02 -6.43 19.16
CA PHE A 57 0.38 -5.05 19.44
C PHE A 57 -0.66 -4.03 18.90
N PRO A 58 -1.40 -3.31 19.77
CA PRO A 58 -2.46 -2.39 19.35
C PRO A 58 -1.91 -1.00 19.03
N LEU A 59 -1.25 -0.89 17.88
CA LEU A 59 -0.88 0.40 17.28
C LEU A 59 -1.98 0.91 16.35
N THR A 60 -2.46 2.12 16.63
CA THR A 60 -3.39 2.87 15.77
C THR A 60 -2.75 4.15 15.27
N VAL A 61 -2.73 4.35 13.96
CA VAL A 61 -2.30 5.59 13.32
C VAL A 61 -3.50 6.24 12.65
N ASN A 62 -3.73 7.52 12.94
CA ASN A 62 -4.80 8.33 12.37
C ASN A 62 -4.22 9.62 11.80
N TYR A 63 -4.12 9.71 10.48
CA TYR A 63 -3.87 10.95 9.77
C TYR A 63 -5.19 11.60 9.36
N GLN A 64 -5.30 12.91 9.57
CA GLN A 64 -6.50 13.70 9.30
C GLN A 64 -6.16 15.00 8.58
N GLU A 65 -6.92 15.29 7.53
CA GLU A 65 -6.89 16.57 6.83
C GLU A 65 -8.06 17.44 7.31
N LYS A 66 -7.76 18.67 7.69
CA LYS A 66 -8.79 19.65 8.03
C LYS A 66 -8.91 20.64 6.90
N TYR A 67 -10.13 20.91 6.41
CA TYR A 67 -10.29 21.79 5.25
C TYR A 67 -9.88 23.23 5.54
N TYR A 68 -9.91 23.63 6.83
CA TYR A 68 -9.35 24.91 7.24
C TYR A 68 -7.85 25.03 6.96
N ALA A 69 -7.11 23.92 6.83
CA ALA A 69 -5.69 23.94 6.49
C ALA A 69 -5.45 24.59 5.12
N ALA A 70 -6.43 24.46 4.21
CA ALA A 70 -6.45 25.11 2.91
C ALA A 70 -7.38 26.35 2.88
N GLY A 71 -7.85 26.84 4.04
CA GLY A 71 -8.78 27.97 4.12
C GLY A 71 -10.19 27.67 3.56
N ARG A 72 -10.61 26.41 3.51
CA ARG A 72 -11.86 25.96 2.87
C ARG A 72 -12.87 25.43 3.88
N ILE A 73 -14.15 25.50 3.50
CA ILE A 73 -15.26 24.85 4.22
C ILE A 73 -15.57 23.54 3.47
N PRO A 74 -15.76 22.40 4.16
CA PRO A 74 -16.05 21.11 3.51
C PRO A 74 -17.26 21.18 2.57
N GLY A 75 -17.17 20.51 1.42
CA GLY A 75 -18.23 20.53 0.40
C GLY A 75 -19.54 19.85 0.83
N GLY A 76 -19.47 18.86 1.72
CA GLY A 76 -20.60 18.05 2.15
C GLY A 76 -21.76 18.81 2.81
N PHE A 77 -22.92 18.17 2.93
CA PHE A 77 -24.15 18.78 3.48
C PHE A 77 -23.96 19.34 4.89
N PHE A 78 -23.24 18.62 5.75
CA PHE A 78 -23.03 19.00 7.16
C PHE A 78 -21.95 20.06 7.38
N LYS A 79 -21.18 20.44 6.35
CA LYS A 79 -20.07 21.41 6.45
C LYS A 79 -19.06 21.08 7.57
N ARG A 80 -18.79 19.78 7.75
CA ARG A 80 -17.88 19.21 8.76
C ARG A 80 -17.16 17.99 8.18
N GLU A 81 -15.91 17.80 8.54
CA GLU A 81 -15.14 16.58 8.22
C GLU A 81 -15.85 15.35 8.81
N GLY A 82 -16.06 14.35 7.95
CA GLY A 82 -16.83 13.15 8.27
C GLY A 82 -15.95 11.93 8.56
N ARG A 83 -16.32 10.79 7.96
CA ARG A 83 -15.48 9.59 7.96
C ARG A 83 -14.14 9.87 7.26
N PRO A 84 -13.07 9.14 7.60
CA PRO A 84 -11.79 9.26 6.90
C PRO A 84 -11.96 9.08 5.38
N THR A 85 -11.31 9.95 4.61
CA THR A 85 -11.19 9.85 3.17
C THR A 85 -10.26 8.70 2.78
N GLU A 86 -10.21 8.38 1.48
CA GLU A 86 -9.24 7.43 0.94
C GLU A 86 -7.81 7.91 1.19
N LYS A 87 -7.51 9.19 0.91
CA LYS A 87 -6.20 9.80 1.18
C LYS A 87 -5.83 9.67 2.66
N GLU A 88 -6.75 10.03 3.57
CA GLU A 88 -6.48 9.94 5.01
C GLU A 88 -6.19 8.50 5.47
N THR A 89 -6.93 7.53 4.93
CA THR A 89 -6.75 6.10 5.22
C THR A 89 -5.41 5.58 4.69
N LEU A 90 -5.05 5.96 3.46
CA LEU A 90 -3.81 5.55 2.80
C LEU A 90 -2.59 6.18 3.49
N THR A 91 -2.61 7.48 3.79
CA THR A 91 -1.53 8.15 4.54
C THR A 91 -1.38 7.56 5.93
N SER A 92 -2.49 7.24 6.61
CA SER A 92 -2.43 6.54 7.91
C SER A 92 -1.72 5.19 7.79
N ARG A 93 -1.94 4.44 6.69
CA ARG A 93 -1.24 3.17 6.45
C ARG A 93 0.22 3.38 6.06
N LEU A 94 0.50 4.38 5.24
CA LEU A 94 1.85 4.75 4.80
C LEU A 94 2.76 5.04 6.00
N ILE A 95 2.23 5.65 7.05
CA ILE A 95 2.96 5.95 8.29
C ILE A 95 3.03 4.73 9.23
N ASP A 96 1.94 3.96 9.37
CA ASP A 96 1.85 2.76 10.23
C ASP A 96 2.87 1.68 9.83
N ARG A 97 3.01 1.42 8.51
CA ARG A 97 3.88 0.38 7.95
C ARG A 97 5.35 0.45 8.44
N PRO A 98 6.08 1.58 8.29
CA PRO A 98 7.49 1.66 8.70
C PRO A 98 7.70 1.76 10.21
N ILE A 99 6.76 2.28 11.00
CA ILE A 99 6.94 2.43 12.45
C ILE A 99 6.59 1.17 13.24
N ARG A 100 5.62 0.37 12.76
CA ARG A 100 5.14 -0.83 13.45
C ARG A 100 6.24 -1.85 13.80
N PRO A 101 7.16 -2.23 12.91
CA PRO A 101 8.21 -3.19 13.23
C PRO A 101 9.30 -2.63 14.16
N LEU A 102 9.30 -1.33 14.45
CA LEU A 102 10.32 -0.68 15.28
C LEU A 102 9.93 -0.60 16.75
N PHE A 103 8.77 -1.08 17.16
CA PHE A 103 8.48 -1.23 18.59
C PHE A 103 9.23 -2.45 19.13
N VAL A 104 9.76 -2.33 20.35
CA VAL A 104 10.54 -3.40 21.00
C VAL A 104 9.70 -4.69 21.06
N ASP A 105 10.33 -5.85 20.79
CA ASP A 105 9.63 -7.15 20.75
C ASP A 105 8.87 -7.41 22.06
N GLY A 106 7.68 -7.98 21.95
CA GLY A 106 6.78 -8.21 23.09
C GLY A 106 6.00 -6.99 23.60
N PHE A 107 6.28 -5.78 23.11
CA PHE A 107 5.55 -4.57 23.54
C PHE A 107 4.10 -4.62 23.06
N LYS A 108 3.15 -4.69 23.99
CA LYS A 108 1.71 -4.89 23.72
C LYS A 108 0.81 -3.82 24.31
N ASN A 109 1.39 -2.71 24.77
CA ASN A 109 0.62 -1.58 25.25
C ASN A 109 -0.07 -0.87 24.07
N GLU A 110 -1.27 -0.35 24.30
CA GLU A 110 -2.00 0.40 23.28
C GLU A 110 -1.28 1.73 22.98
N VAL A 111 -0.95 1.95 21.72
CA VAL A 111 -0.30 3.17 21.22
C VAL A 111 -1.18 3.82 20.17
N GLN A 112 -1.44 5.11 20.34
CA GLN A 112 -2.16 5.92 19.37
C GLN A 112 -1.28 7.05 18.86
N VAL A 113 -1.14 7.12 17.53
CA VAL A 113 -0.50 8.23 16.82
C VAL A 113 -1.57 8.99 16.05
N VAL A 114 -1.76 10.27 16.37
CA VAL A 114 -2.71 11.14 15.69
C VAL A 114 -1.95 12.25 14.99
N LEU A 115 -2.20 12.42 13.70
CA LEU A 115 -1.58 13.42 12.84
C LEU A 115 -2.66 14.29 12.23
N THR A 116 -2.56 15.60 12.42
CA THR A 116 -3.53 16.56 11.92
C THR A 116 -2.83 17.58 11.02
N ALA A 117 -3.20 17.63 9.74
CA ALA A 117 -2.76 18.71 8.86
C ALA A 117 -3.47 20.01 9.26
N LEU A 118 -2.68 21.00 9.71
CA LEU A 118 -3.17 22.26 10.25
C LEU A 118 -3.05 23.42 9.26
N SER A 119 -2.04 23.37 8.39
CA SER A 119 -1.78 24.33 7.32
C SER A 119 -1.35 23.57 6.07
N TYR A 120 -1.79 24.01 4.90
CA TYR A 120 -1.45 23.42 3.62
C TYR A 120 -1.18 24.52 2.60
N ASP A 121 -0.01 24.46 1.98
CA ASP A 121 0.51 25.52 1.10
C ASP A 121 0.22 25.31 -0.39
N GLY A 122 -0.38 24.17 -0.76
CA GLY A 122 -0.67 23.84 -2.15
C GLY A 122 0.54 23.34 -2.94
N GLU A 123 1.73 23.27 -2.36
CA GLU A 123 2.96 22.84 -3.04
C GLU A 123 3.50 21.53 -2.48
N ASN A 124 3.43 21.36 -1.15
CA ASN A 124 4.01 20.25 -0.42
C ASN A 124 2.93 19.30 0.11
N ASP A 125 2.91 18.04 -0.37
CA ASP A 125 1.97 17.05 0.15
C ASP A 125 2.23 16.82 1.66
N PRO A 126 1.22 16.94 2.54
CA PRO A 126 1.46 16.80 3.97
C PRO A 126 1.79 15.36 4.41
N ASP A 127 1.70 14.36 3.54
CA ASP A 127 1.97 12.96 3.88
C ASP A 127 3.41 12.71 4.39
N MET A 128 4.43 13.25 3.71
CA MET A 128 5.83 13.14 4.13
C MET A 128 6.10 13.95 5.40
N VAL A 129 5.49 15.13 5.51
CA VAL A 129 5.57 15.97 6.71
C VAL A 129 4.98 15.23 7.91
N ALA A 130 3.85 14.58 7.72
CA ALA A 130 3.20 13.76 8.72
C ALA A 130 4.06 12.55 9.14
N MET A 131 4.70 11.86 8.19
CA MET A 131 5.60 10.75 8.50
C MET A 131 6.77 11.18 9.38
N VAL A 132 7.43 12.28 9.02
CA VAL A 132 8.53 12.87 9.81
C VAL A 132 8.03 13.32 11.18
N ALA A 133 6.86 13.95 11.26
CA ALA A 133 6.26 14.39 12.51
C ALA A 133 5.91 13.22 13.44
N ALA A 134 5.36 12.12 12.91
CA ALA A 134 5.09 10.90 13.67
C ALA A 134 6.38 10.33 14.27
N SER A 135 7.42 10.23 13.45
CA SER A 135 8.73 9.74 13.87
C SER A 135 9.30 10.59 15.01
N ALA A 136 9.31 11.91 14.84
CA ALA A 136 9.78 12.85 15.86
C ALA A 136 8.97 12.76 17.16
N ALA A 137 7.64 12.69 17.05
CA ALA A 137 6.75 12.59 18.21
C ALA A 137 6.94 11.25 18.96
N LEU A 138 7.16 10.14 18.25
CA LEU A 138 7.48 8.84 18.86
C LEU A 138 8.82 8.90 19.58
N THR A 139 9.87 9.43 18.95
CA THR A 139 11.21 9.53 19.53
C THR A 139 11.22 10.35 20.83
N ILE A 140 10.47 11.45 20.91
CA ILE A 140 10.42 12.25 22.16
C ILE A 140 9.47 11.69 23.22
N SER A 141 8.67 10.67 22.90
CA SER A 141 7.61 10.17 23.80
C SER A 141 8.12 9.32 24.96
N GLY A 142 9.32 8.75 24.83
CA GLY A 142 9.88 7.77 25.77
C GLY A 142 9.30 6.35 25.62
N VAL A 143 8.33 6.13 24.72
CA VAL A 143 7.77 4.80 24.44
C VAL A 143 8.86 3.89 23.83
N PRO A 144 8.89 2.57 24.10
CA PRO A 144 9.87 1.62 23.56
C PRO A 144 9.83 1.50 22.03
N PHE A 145 10.46 2.45 21.34
CA PHE A 145 10.49 2.61 19.90
C PHE A 145 11.94 2.76 19.42
N MET A 146 12.38 1.86 18.56
CA MET A 146 13.74 1.73 18.02
C MET A 146 13.99 2.61 16.77
N GLY A 147 13.20 3.66 16.57
CA GLY A 147 13.48 4.68 15.56
C GLY A 147 14.58 5.66 15.99
N PRO A 148 14.66 6.86 15.40
CA PRO A 148 13.71 7.44 14.46
C PRO A 148 13.77 6.85 13.05
N ILE A 149 12.69 7.09 12.30
CA ILE A 149 12.68 6.97 10.84
C ILE A 149 12.67 8.35 10.17
N GLY A 150 13.19 8.41 8.96
CA GLY A 150 12.89 9.47 8.01
C GLY A 150 12.01 8.93 6.87
N GLY A 151 11.42 9.83 6.11
CA GLY A 151 10.68 9.45 4.90
C GLY A 151 10.67 10.58 3.89
N CYS A 152 10.73 10.24 2.61
CA CYS A 152 10.70 11.21 1.51
C CYS A 152 9.92 10.66 0.31
N ARG A 153 9.58 11.57 -0.60
CA ARG A 153 9.06 11.24 -1.92
C ARG A 153 10.17 11.44 -2.96
N VAL A 154 10.25 10.56 -3.93
CA VAL A 154 11.25 10.59 -5.01
C VAL A 154 10.53 10.61 -6.35
N GLY A 155 10.78 11.66 -7.12
CA GLY A 155 10.43 11.75 -8.54
C GLY A 155 11.58 11.32 -9.44
N TYR A 156 11.26 11.05 -10.71
CA TYR A 156 12.24 10.76 -11.75
C TYR A 156 11.85 11.47 -13.02
N LYS A 157 12.74 12.33 -13.53
CA LYS A 157 12.50 13.10 -14.77
C LYS A 157 13.83 13.39 -15.44
N ASP A 158 13.88 13.29 -16.77
CA ASP A 158 15.06 13.60 -17.58
C ASP A 158 16.36 12.91 -17.13
N GLY A 159 16.24 11.70 -16.56
CA GLY A 159 17.38 10.91 -16.08
C GLY A 159 17.79 11.17 -14.63
N GLU A 160 17.14 12.12 -13.93
CA GLU A 160 17.52 12.57 -12.60
C GLU A 160 16.46 12.21 -11.53
N TYR A 161 16.94 11.89 -10.33
CA TYR A 161 16.08 11.70 -9.14
C TYR A 161 15.82 13.05 -8.46
N ILE A 162 14.56 13.36 -8.21
CA ILE A 162 14.12 14.61 -7.60
C ILE A 162 13.56 14.30 -6.21
N ILE A 163 14.11 14.90 -5.16
CA ILE A 163 13.64 14.69 -3.78
C ILE A 163 12.49 15.65 -3.45
N ASN A 164 11.42 15.10 -2.91
CA ASN A 164 10.17 15.76 -2.54
C ASN A 164 9.62 16.67 -3.66
N PRO A 165 9.40 16.16 -4.89
CA PRO A 165 8.83 16.97 -5.97
C PRO A 165 7.53 17.65 -5.49
N THR A 166 7.30 18.89 -5.91
CA THR A 166 6.05 19.59 -5.58
C THR A 166 4.87 18.91 -6.27
N ILE A 167 3.66 19.18 -5.77
CA ILE A 167 2.43 18.62 -6.33
C ILE A 167 2.24 19.02 -7.80
N GLN A 168 2.72 20.19 -8.21
CA GLN A 168 2.70 20.65 -9.60
C GLN A 168 3.73 19.95 -10.47
N ALA A 169 4.89 19.57 -9.91
CA ALA A 169 5.96 18.90 -10.65
C ALA A 169 5.72 17.38 -10.79
N LEU A 170 5.02 16.76 -9.83
CA LEU A 170 4.82 15.32 -9.77
C LEU A 170 4.09 14.73 -11.01
N PRO A 171 3.06 15.36 -11.61
CA PRO A 171 2.43 14.87 -12.84
C PRO A 171 3.40 14.77 -14.04
N GLU A 172 4.43 15.60 -14.06
CA GLU A 172 5.48 15.60 -15.09
C GLU A 172 6.58 14.57 -14.81
N SER A 173 6.59 13.95 -13.62
CA SER A 173 7.51 12.90 -13.23
C SER A 173 7.09 11.55 -13.83
N ASP A 174 8.06 10.71 -14.12
CA ASP A 174 7.84 9.30 -14.52
C ASP A 174 7.75 8.37 -13.30
N LEU A 175 8.05 8.90 -12.11
CA LEU A 175 8.01 8.17 -10.84
C LEU A 175 7.33 9.01 -9.75
N ASP A 176 6.49 8.35 -8.96
CA ASP A 176 6.04 8.81 -7.65
C ASP A 176 6.36 7.70 -6.65
N LEU A 177 7.47 7.83 -5.92
CA LEU A 177 7.93 6.83 -4.96
C LEU A 177 8.04 7.43 -3.57
N CYS A 178 7.28 6.92 -2.62
CA CYS A 178 7.47 7.20 -1.21
C CYS A 178 8.37 6.12 -0.60
N VAL A 179 9.40 6.54 0.14
CA VAL A 179 10.31 5.66 0.88
C VAL A 179 10.47 6.14 2.31
N ALA A 180 10.51 5.18 3.24
CA ALA A 180 10.77 5.44 4.65
C ALA A 180 11.81 4.45 5.18
N GLY A 181 12.67 4.91 6.08
CA GLY A 181 13.78 4.10 6.60
C GLY A 181 14.39 4.65 7.88
N THR A 182 15.16 3.81 8.55
CA THR A 182 16.07 4.18 9.65
C THR A 182 17.44 4.60 9.08
N GLN A 183 18.41 4.88 9.95
CA GLN A 183 19.79 5.14 9.52
C GLN A 183 20.35 3.96 8.71
N ASP A 184 20.05 2.74 9.14
CA ASP A 184 20.69 1.53 8.60
C ASP A 184 19.90 0.85 7.48
N ALA A 185 18.58 1.05 7.41
CA ALA A 185 17.73 0.25 6.53
C ALA A 185 16.52 1.02 5.98
N VAL A 186 16.16 0.68 4.75
CA VAL A 186 14.82 0.99 4.21
C VAL A 186 13.81 0.09 4.92
N MET A 187 12.70 0.68 5.35
CA MET A 187 11.63 -0.03 6.06
C MET A 187 10.38 -0.19 5.19
N MET A 188 10.09 0.79 4.33
CA MET A 188 8.89 0.80 3.52
C MET A 188 9.11 1.52 2.20
N VAL A 189 8.56 0.95 1.12
CA VAL A 189 8.46 1.58 -0.20
C VAL A 189 7.03 1.47 -0.70
N GLU A 190 6.54 2.53 -1.36
CA GLU A 190 5.26 2.54 -2.07
C GLU A 190 5.37 3.45 -3.29
N SER A 191 5.14 2.92 -4.50
CA SER A 191 5.35 3.68 -5.73
C SER A 191 4.30 3.49 -6.83
N GLU A 192 4.20 4.52 -7.69
CA GLU A 192 3.57 4.53 -9.01
C GLU A 192 4.65 4.94 -10.03
N ALA A 193 4.80 4.21 -11.13
CA ALA A 193 5.85 4.44 -12.13
C ALA A 193 5.32 4.28 -13.55
N LYS A 194 5.90 5.00 -14.51
CA LYS A 194 5.57 4.90 -15.95
C LYS A 194 6.50 3.92 -16.67
N GLU A 195 6.34 2.63 -16.40
CA GLU A 195 7.13 1.54 -17.01
C GLU A 195 8.66 1.76 -16.86
N LEU A 196 9.14 1.94 -15.62
CA LEU A 196 10.57 2.15 -15.34
C LEU A 196 11.32 0.84 -15.06
N SER A 197 12.61 0.79 -15.44
CA SER A 197 13.44 -0.40 -15.20
C SER A 197 13.68 -0.67 -13.71
N GLU A 198 13.98 -1.92 -13.36
CA GLU A 198 14.35 -2.36 -12.02
C GLU A 198 15.53 -1.54 -11.45
N ASP A 199 16.53 -1.20 -12.29
CA ASP A 199 17.71 -0.42 -11.87
C ASP A 199 17.33 1.03 -11.52
N ILE A 200 16.44 1.67 -12.27
CA ILE A 200 15.95 3.02 -11.96
C ILE A 200 15.13 3.00 -10.66
N MET A 201 14.27 1.99 -10.49
CA MET A 201 13.46 1.85 -9.29
C MET A 201 14.33 1.64 -8.03
N LEU A 202 15.34 0.78 -8.10
CA LEU A 202 16.27 0.58 -7.00
C LEU A 202 17.10 1.85 -6.72
N GLY A 203 17.58 2.52 -7.78
CA GLY A 203 18.30 3.78 -7.64
C GLY A 203 17.46 4.87 -6.95
N ALA A 204 16.16 4.95 -7.24
CA ALA A 204 15.25 5.87 -6.55
C ALA A 204 15.09 5.55 -5.06
N VAL A 205 14.98 4.26 -4.70
CA VAL A 205 14.94 3.83 -3.29
C VAL A 205 16.21 4.26 -2.55
N MET A 206 17.38 4.03 -3.15
CA MET A 206 18.68 4.39 -2.55
C MET A 206 18.87 5.91 -2.47
N ALA A 207 18.47 6.65 -3.50
CA ALA A 207 18.50 8.12 -3.49
C ALA A 207 17.63 8.69 -2.37
N GLY A 208 16.43 8.14 -2.19
CA GLY A 208 15.53 8.55 -1.12
C GLY A 208 16.06 8.17 0.27
N HIS A 209 16.58 6.95 0.45
CA HIS A 209 17.20 6.52 1.72
C HIS A 209 18.38 7.42 2.12
N LYS A 210 19.20 7.84 1.16
CA LYS A 210 20.27 8.81 1.40
C LYS A 210 19.72 10.18 1.80
N ALA A 211 18.66 10.65 1.14
CA ALA A 211 18.09 11.98 1.38
C ALA A 211 17.36 12.12 2.71
N ILE A 212 16.95 11.02 3.35
CA ILE A 212 16.27 11.06 4.66
C ILE A 212 17.24 11.08 5.84
N GLN A 213 18.54 10.85 5.64
CA GLN A 213 19.51 10.76 6.74
C GLN A 213 19.60 12.06 7.54
N GLU A 214 19.63 13.22 6.86
CA GLU A 214 19.65 14.54 7.52
C GLU A 214 18.37 14.81 8.34
N VAL A 215 17.24 14.23 7.93
CA VAL A 215 15.98 14.31 8.69
C VAL A 215 16.05 13.46 9.96
N ILE A 216 16.64 12.28 9.87
CA ILE A 216 16.83 11.39 11.02
C ILE A 216 17.75 12.07 12.05
N ASP A 217 18.86 12.64 11.61
CA ASP A 217 19.79 13.37 12.48
C ASP A 217 19.11 14.57 13.15
N LEU A 218 18.25 15.30 12.41
CA LEU A 218 17.44 16.38 12.96
C LEU A 218 16.50 15.90 14.08
N ILE A 219 15.86 14.74 13.92
CA ILE A 219 14.97 14.16 14.94
C ILE A 219 15.77 13.74 16.17
N ILE A 220 16.96 13.16 15.98
CA ILE A 220 17.85 12.78 17.08
C ILE A 220 18.27 14.02 17.89
N ASP A 221 18.73 15.09 17.24
CA ASP A 221 19.13 16.34 17.91
C ASP A 221 17.95 17.04 18.63
N LEU A 222 16.70 16.86 18.14
CA LEU A 222 15.52 17.28 18.89
C LEU A 222 15.30 16.38 20.12
N GLY A 223 15.41 15.06 19.95
CA GLY A 223 15.28 14.05 21.00
C GLY A 223 16.24 14.27 22.17
N GLU A 224 17.52 14.53 21.89
CA GLU A 224 18.55 14.78 22.92
C GLU A 224 18.20 15.94 23.87
N ARG A 225 17.35 16.87 23.45
CA ARG A 225 16.99 18.06 24.23
C ARG A 225 15.59 18.02 24.83
N ALA A 226 14.68 17.30 24.18
CA ALA A 226 13.24 17.40 24.44
C ALA A 226 12.55 16.06 24.73
N ALA A 227 13.25 14.93 24.58
CA ALA A 227 12.67 13.62 24.87
C ALA A 227 12.34 13.49 26.36
N LYS A 228 11.24 12.79 26.64
CA LYS A 228 10.91 12.35 27.98
C LYS A 228 11.77 11.15 28.37
N GLU A 229 11.84 10.89 29.67
CA GLU A 229 12.50 9.70 30.20
C GLU A 229 11.98 8.44 29.49
N PRO A 230 12.87 7.59 28.95
CA PRO A 230 12.49 6.32 28.36
C PRO A 230 11.73 5.46 29.36
N TRP A 231 10.74 4.72 28.86
CA TRP A 231 10.04 3.74 29.69
C TRP A 231 10.98 2.59 29.99
N ASP A 232 11.01 2.18 31.25
CA ASP A 232 11.71 0.96 31.67
C ASP A 232 10.94 -0.26 31.15
N TYR A 233 11.34 -0.76 29.99
CA TYR A 233 10.76 -1.92 29.34
C TYR A 233 11.88 -2.80 28.79
N GLU A 234 12.04 -3.97 29.41
CA GLU A 234 12.94 -5.01 28.95
C GLU A 234 12.10 -6.12 28.31
N PRO A 235 12.39 -6.52 27.06
CA PRO A 235 11.74 -7.66 26.45
C PRO A 235 12.09 -8.93 27.23
N GLU A 236 11.09 -9.77 27.50
CA GLU A 236 11.31 -11.00 28.24
C GLU A 236 12.11 -12.01 27.40
N ASP A 237 13.19 -12.55 27.95
CA ASP A 237 13.91 -13.66 27.33
C ASP A 237 13.09 -14.95 27.46
N ARG A 238 12.62 -15.45 26.32
CA ARG A 238 11.83 -16.68 26.18
C ARG A 238 12.57 -17.80 25.46
N SER A 239 13.90 -17.75 25.45
CA SER A 239 14.75 -18.72 24.73
C SER A 239 14.66 -20.14 25.32
N ALA A 240 14.50 -20.27 26.63
CA ALA A 240 14.36 -21.55 27.30
C ALA A 240 13.03 -22.24 26.95
N GLU A 241 11.93 -21.48 27.02
CA GLU A 241 10.58 -21.90 26.64
C GLU A 241 10.52 -22.29 25.16
N LEU A 242 11.16 -21.50 24.29
CA LEU A 242 11.28 -21.82 22.87
C LEU A 242 11.96 -23.17 22.65
N LYS A 243 13.09 -23.40 23.33
CA LYS A 243 13.81 -24.67 23.23
C LYS A 243 12.95 -25.85 23.69
N GLN A 244 12.19 -25.71 24.78
CA GLN A 244 11.28 -26.77 25.25
C GLN A 244 10.23 -27.14 24.20
N VAL A 245 9.61 -26.15 23.54
CA VAL A 245 8.65 -26.41 22.46
C VAL A 245 9.33 -27.09 21.26
N GLN A 246 10.51 -26.60 20.86
CA GLN A 246 11.27 -27.17 19.74
C GLN A 246 11.67 -28.63 19.99
N ASP A 247 12.17 -28.95 21.19
CA ASP A 247 12.58 -30.30 21.55
C ASP A 247 11.38 -31.28 21.59
N LEU A 248 10.18 -30.79 21.93
CA LEU A 248 8.98 -31.62 22.06
C LEU A 248 8.27 -31.88 20.72
N VAL A 249 8.09 -30.84 19.89
CA VAL A 249 7.26 -30.91 18.67
C VAL A 249 7.95 -30.39 17.41
N GLY A 250 9.23 -30.03 17.45
CA GLY A 250 9.94 -29.52 16.26
C GLY A 250 9.96 -30.50 15.08
N ALA A 251 10.08 -31.81 15.36
CA ALA A 251 9.99 -32.85 14.34
C ALA A 251 8.57 -32.99 13.77
N ASP A 252 7.55 -32.88 14.62
CA ASP A 252 6.14 -32.92 14.22
C ASP A 252 5.82 -31.71 13.32
N LEU A 253 6.32 -30.52 13.68
CA LEU A 253 6.21 -29.31 12.86
C LEU A 253 6.90 -29.47 11.50
N SER A 254 8.14 -29.94 11.45
CA SER A 254 8.84 -30.17 10.17
C SER A 254 8.13 -31.21 9.29
N ALA A 255 7.49 -32.22 9.90
CA ALA A 255 6.65 -33.17 9.17
C ALA A 255 5.35 -32.51 8.65
N ALA A 256 4.68 -31.70 9.48
CA ALA A 256 3.46 -30.99 9.12
C ALA A 256 3.68 -30.00 7.97
N TYR A 257 4.78 -29.24 7.96
CA TYR A 257 5.12 -28.31 6.88
C TYR A 257 5.52 -28.96 5.56
N LYS A 258 5.66 -30.30 5.51
CA LYS A 258 5.82 -31.05 4.25
C LYS A 258 4.49 -31.42 3.61
N ILE A 259 3.38 -31.20 4.31
CA ILE A 259 2.02 -31.40 3.78
C ILE A 259 1.67 -30.22 2.87
N LYS A 260 1.37 -30.54 1.61
CA LYS A 260 1.14 -29.53 0.56
C LYS A 260 -0.23 -28.86 0.70
N ASP A 261 -1.27 -29.64 0.94
CA ASP A 261 -2.63 -29.12 1.13
C ASP A 261 -2.69 -28.23 2.37
N LYS A 262 -3.25 -27.03 2.21
CA LYS A 262 -3.29 -26.02 3.27
C LYS A 262 -4.13 -26.47 4.47
N ALA A 263 -5.28 -27.07 4.23
CA ALA A 263 -6.21 -27.46 5.28
C ALA A 263 -5.65 -28.65 6.09
N GLU A 264 -5.10 -29.65 5.40
CA GLU A 264 -4.43 -30.79 6.04
C GLU A 264 -3.19 -30.35 6.83
N ARG A 265 -2.40 -29.42 6.28
CA ARG A 265 -1.25 -28.83 6.99
C ARG A 265 -1.68 -28.13 8.27
N GLN A 266 -2.71 -27.27 8.21
CA GLN A 266 -3.22 -26.57 9.39
C GLN A 266 -3.75 -27.53 10.46
N ALA A 267 -4.38 -28.64 10.06
CA ALA A 267 -4.81 -29.67 11.00
C ALA A 267 -3.62 -30.32 11.71
N ALA A 268 -2.57 -30.72 10.98
CA ALA A 268 -1.37 -31.33 11.54
C ALA A 268 -0.59 -30.38 12.48
N VAL A 269 -0.49 -29.09 12.11
CA VAL A 269 0.08 -28.06 13.01
C VAL A 269 -0.78 -27.90 14.26
N GLY A 270 -2.12 -27.96 14.12
CA GLY A 270 -3.06 -27.95 15.24
C GLY A 270 -2.87 -29.13 16.19
N GLU A 271 -2.62 -30.33 15.68
CA GLU A 271 -2.30 -31.52 16.49
C GLU A 271 -0.97 -31.36 17.25
N ALA A 272 0.08 -30.90 16.58
CA ALA A 272 1.36 -30.60 17.22
C ALA A 272 1.21 -29.53 18.31
N ARG A 273 0.38 -28.51 18.05
CA ARG A 273 0.05 -27.47 19.04
C ARG A 273 -0.69 -28.02 20.24
N ALA A 274 -1.70 -28.87 20.03
CA ALA A 274 -2.45 -29.49 21.11
C ALA A 274 -1.56 -30.38 21.99
N LYS A 275 -0.69 -31.20 21.37
CA LYS A 275 0.31 -32.02 22.06
C LYS A 275 1.26 -31.17 22.91
N ALA A 276 1.80 -30.09 22.35
CA ALA A 276 2.67 -29.19 23.08
C ALA A 276 1.95 -28.43 24.19
N ALA A 277 0.69 -28.03 23.96
CA ALA A 277 -0.13 -27.34 24.96
C ALA A 277 -0.42 -28.26 26.17
N GLU A 278 -0.83 -29.50 25.94
CA GLU A 278 -1.06 -30.49 27.00
C GLU A 278 0.20 -30.73 27.84
N ALA A 279 1.37 -30.72 27.20
CA ALA A 279 2.65 -30.96 27.85
C ALA A 279 3.23 -29.74 28.59
N LEU A 280 3.00 -28.51 28.12
CA LEU A 280 3.75 -27.34 28.58
C LEU A 280 2.89 -26.23 29.18
N VAL A 281 1.59 -26.17 28.90
CA VAL A 281 0.71 -25.10 29.42
C VAL A 281 0.29 -25.41 30.86
N ALA A 282 0.31 -24.38 31.70
CA ALA A 282 -0.16 -24.48 33.08
C ALA A 282 -1.67 -24.75 33.14
N THR A 283 -2.08 -25.61 34.07
CA THR A 283 -3.49 -25.81 34.45
C THR A 283 -3.63 -25.74 35.96
N GLU A 284 -4.86 -25.81 36.48
CA GLU A 284 -5.08 -25.86 37.94
C GLU A 284 -4.35 -27.04 38.63
N GLU A 285 -4.06 -28.10 37.88
CA GLU A 285 -3.45 -29.34 38.38
C GLU A 285 -1.96 -29.49 37.99
N LYS A 286 -1.43 -28.57 37.16
CA LYS A 286 -0.11 -28.70 36.55
C LYS A 286 0.61 -27.36 36.46
N GLU A 287 1.80 -27.29 37.05
CA GLU A 287 2.74 -26.19 36.79
C GLU A 287 3.20 -26.21 35.33
N GLY A 288 3.22 -25.04 34.70
CA GLY A 288 3.59 -24.88 33.30
C GLY A 288 3.66 -23.42 32.89
N MET A 289 3.69 -23.19 31.58
CA MET A 289 3.73 -21.88 30.94
C MET A 289 2.33 -21.28 30.83
N ASP A 290 2.22 -19.95 30.95
CA ASP A 290 0.98 -19.24 30.63
C ASP A 290 0.56 -19.50 29.18
N ALA A 291 -0.75 -19.61 28.93
CA ALA A 291 -1.29 -19.98 27.63
C ALA A 291 -0.99 -18.95 26.52
N LEU A 292 -0.90 -17.66 26.85
CA LEU A 292 -0.56 -16.59 25.89
C LEU A 292 0.93 -16.64 25.56
N ILE A 293 1.77 -16.85 26.58
CA ILE A 293 3.22 -17.04 26.38
C ILE A 293 3.45 -18.27 25.50
N PHE A 294 2.77 -19.39 25.78
CA PHE A 294 2.86 -20.60 24.95
C PHE A 294 2.45 -20.34 23.50
N LYS A 295 1.36 -19.59 23.26
CA LYS A 295 0.92 -19.22 21.91
C LYS A 295 2.01 -18.47 21.14
N ASP A 296 2.64 -17.49 21.78
CA ASP A 296 3.71 -16.69 21.15
C ASP A 296 4.97 -17.51 20.90
N VAL A 297 5.40 -18.32 21.88
CA VAL A 297 6.58 -19.19 21.79
C VAL A 297 6.39 -20.27 20.74
N PHE A 298 5.20 -20.89 20.66
CA PHE A 298 4.88 -21.87 19.64
C PHE A 298 4.98 -21.28 18.23
N LYS A 299 4.47 -20.05 18.04
CA LYS A 299 4.58 -19.33 16.76
C LYS A 299 6.05 -19.02 16.40
N LYS A 300 6.90 -18.69 17.38
CA LYS A 300 8.35 -18.52 17.15
C LYS A 300 9.02 -19.85 16.77
N ALA A 301 8.60 -20.97 17.37
CA ALA A 301 9.11 -22.31 17.02
C ALA A 301 8.72 -22.70 15.59
N GLU A 302 7.47 -22.46 15.20
CA GLU A 302 6.95 -22.63 13.84
C GLU A 302 7.80 -21.86 12.81
N ALA A 303 8.01 -20.56 13.06
CA ALA A 303 8.83 -19.70 12.21
C ALA A 303 10.24 -20.27 12.02
N LYS A 304 10.90 -20.68 13.11
CA LYS A 304 12.27 -21.18 13.08
C LYS A 304 12.41 -22.50 12.31
N VAL A 305 11.41 -23.39 12.39
CA VAL A 305 11.40 -24.64 11.61
C VAL A 305 11.27 -24.34 10.12
N VAL A 306 10.27 -23.56 9.72
CA VAL A 306 9.99 -23.25 8.31
C VAL A 306 11.16 -22.51 7.67
N ARG A 307 11.68 -21.47 8.33
CA ARG A 307 12.79 -20.65 7.83
C ARG A 307 14.06 -21.48 7.67
N GLY A 308 14.39 -22.26 8.68
CA GLY A 308 15.57 -23.13 8.67
C GLY A 308 15.50 -24.19 7.56
N ASP A 309 14.34 -24.81 7.36
CA ASP A 309 14.15 -25.83 6.32
C ASP A 309 14.26 -25.21 4.91
N ILE A 310 13.66 -24.03 4.68
CA ILE A 310 13.74 -23.32 3.39
C ILE A 310 15.19 -22.93 3.06
N ILE A 311 15.92 -22.34 4.01
CA ILE A 311 17.31 -21.92 3.79
C ILE A 311 18.21 -23.13 3.50
N LYS A 312 18.07 -24.22 4.26
CA LYS A 312 18.95 -25.40 4.13
C LYS A 312 18.68 -26.23 2.89
N THR A 313 17.41 -26.35 2.49
CA THR A 313 17.01 -27.27 1.42
C THR A 313 16.74 -26.58 0.10
N GLY A 314 16.41 -25.27 0.11
CA GLY A 314 15.91 -24.55 -1.05
C GLY A 314 14.50 -24.98 -1.48
N VAL A 315 13.81 -25.77 -0.66
CA VAL A 315 12.47 -26.31 -0.93
C VAL A 315 11.45 -25.63 -0.01
N ARG A 316 10.36 -25.16 -0.61
CA ARG A 316 9.28 -24.46 0.09
C ARG A 316 8.25 -25.40 0.69
N ILE A 317 7.34 -24.85 1.50
CA ILE A 317 6.30 -25.61 2.22
C ILE A 317 5.37 -26.41 1.30
N ASP A 318 5.15 -25.97 0.06
CA ASP A 318 4.35 -26.69 -0.94
C ASP A 318 5.21 -27.55 -1.90
N GLY A 319 6.51 -27.63 -1.64
CA GLY A 319 7.48 -28.39 -2.43
C GLY A 319 8.03 -27.67 -3.65
N ARG A 320 7.70 -26.38 -3.86
CA ARG A 320 8.26 -25.57 -4.94
C ARG A 320 9.72 -25.19 -4.68
N ALA A 321 10.44 -24.93 -5.77
CA ALA A 321 11.70 -24.19 -5.70
C ALA A 321 11.45 -22.72 -5.32
N LEU A 322 12.52 -22.03 -4.90
CA LEU A 322 12.46 -20.64 -4.44
C LEU A 322 11.93 -19.67 -5.51
N ASP A 323 12.24 -19.90 -6.78
CA ASP A 323 11.88 -19.06 -7.92
C ASP A 323 10.58 -19.48 -8.65
N GLN A 324 10.00 -20.62 -8.27
CA GLN A 324 8.86 -21.21 -8.96
C GLN A 324 7.53 -20.55 -8.58
N VAL A 325 6.79 -20.12 -9.60
CA VAL A 325 5.42 -19.57 -9.49
C VAL A 325 4.39 -20.71 -9.47
N ARG A 326 3.28 -20.54 -8.75
CA ARG A 326 2.17 -21.53 -8.73
C ARG A 326 1.49 -21.64 -10.10
N PRO A 327 0.76 -22.75 -10.37
CA PRO A 327 -0.06 -22.87 -11.57
C PRO A 327 -1.02 -21.70 -11.73
N ILE A 328 -1.16 -21.19 -12.96
CA ILE A 328 -2.03 -20.06 -13.29
C ILE A 328 -3.08 -20.52 -14.30
N VAL A 329 -4.32 -20.10 -14.06
CA VAL A 329 -5.43 -20.24 -15.01
C VAL A 329 -6.10 -18.87 -15.11
N SER A 330 -6.29 -18.40 -16.34
CA SER A 330 -6.94 -17.13 -16.64
C SER A 330 -8.10 -17.39 -17.58
N GLU A 331 -9.25 -16.82 -17.27
CA GLU A 331 -10.46 -16.87 -18.12
C GLU A 331 -11.00 -15.44 -18.27
N VAL A 332 -11.54 -15.12 -19.45
CA VAL A 332 -12.15 -13.81 -19.75
C VAL A 332 -13.58 -13.99 -20.23
N GLY A 333 -14.42 -12.96 -20.08
CA GLY A 333 -15.82 -13.01 -20.49
C GLY A 333 -16.68 -13.99 -19.66
N ILE A 334 -16.29 -14.27 -18.43
CA ILE A 334 -16.98 -15.23 -17.54
C ILE A 334 -18.39 -14.76 -17.12
N LEU A 335 -18.67 -13.46 -17.19
CA LEU A 335 -19.97 -12.88 -16.86
C LEU A 335 -20.63 -12.29 -18.12
N PRO A 336 -21.84 -12.76 -18.50
CA PRO A 336 -22.43 -12.46 -19.82
C PRO A 336 -22.96 -11.03 -19.98
N ARG A 337 -23.16 -10.28 -18.89
CA ARG A 337 -23.80 -8.95 -18.89
C ARG A 337 -22.84 -7.82 -18.57
N THR A 338 -21.67 -8.12 -18.02
CA THR A 338 -20.68 -7.10 -17.68
C THR A 338 -20.00 -6.59 -18.94
N HIS A 339 -19.38 -5.40 -18.87
CA HIS A 339 -18.70 -4.87 -20.05
C HIS A 339 -17.41 -5.65 -20.33
N GLY A 340 -16.66 -5.98 -19.28
CA GLY A 340 -15.61 -7.00 -19.34
C GLY A 340 -15.46 -7.70 -18.00
N SER A 341 -15.02 -8.95 -18.03
CA SER A 341 -14.81 -9.75 -16.84
C SER A 341 -13.65 -10.71 -17.00
N ALA A 342 -12.98 -11.00 -15.89
CA ALA A 342 -11.92 -12.00 -15.85
C ALA A 342 -11.96 -12.79 -14.54
N LEU A 343 -11.65 -14.09 -14.63
CA LEU A 343 -11.30 -14.93 -13.50
C LEU A 343 -9.81 -15.22 -13.58
N PHE A 344 -9.04 -14.68 -12.64
CA PHE A 344 -7.62 -14.98 -12.53
C PHE A 344 -7.39 -15.86 -11.31
N THR A 345 -6.84 -17.05 -11.52
CA THR A 345 -6.49 -18.01 -10.47
C THR A 345 -5.00 -18.31 -10.52
N ARG A 346 -4.31 -18.17 -9.40
CA ARG A 346 -2.90 -18.55 -9.22
C ARG A 346 -2.75 -19.37 -7.94
N GLY A 347 -2.58 -20.68 -8.08
CA GLY A 347 -2.70 -21.62 -6.97
C GLY A 347 -4.06 -21.44 -6.26
N GLU A 348 -4.04 -21.27 -4.95
CA GLU A 348 -5.23 -21.03 -4.11
C GLU A 348 -5.48 -19.53 -3.86
N THR A 349 -5.12 -18.68 -4.84
CA THR A 349 -5.46 -17.25 -4.85
C THR A 349 -6.26 -16.94 -6.10
N GLN A 350 -7.48 -16.45 -5.93
CA GLN A 350 -8.43 -16.24 -7.01
C GLN A 350 -9.13 -14.89 -6.90
N ALA A 351 -9.23 -14.19 -8.03
CA ALA A 351 -9.92 -12.91 -8.14
C ALA A 351 -10.87 -12.93 -9.34
N ILE A 352 -12.13 -12.57 -9.09
CA ILE A 352 -13.08 -12.16 -10.13
C ILE A 352 -12.93 -10.64 -10.30
N CYS A 353 -12.46 -10.21 -11.46
CA CYS A 353 -12.36 -8.80 -11.80
C CYS A 353 -13.41 -8.43 -12.85
N VAL A 354 -14.13 -7.33 -12.61
CA VAL A 354 -15.19 -6.85 -13.50
C VAL A 354 -14.94 -5.41 -13.86
N ALA A 355 -14.82 -5.13 -15.16
CA ALA A 355 -14.72 -3.78 -15.70
C ALA A 355 -16.10 -3.25 -16.13
N THR A 356 -16.37 -2.01 -15.77
CA THR A 356 -17.58 -1.26 -16.14
C THR A 356 -17.16 0.09 -16.71
N LEU A 357 -17.78 0.44 -17.83
CA LEU A 357 -17.53 1.68 -18.57
C LEU A 357 -18.70 2.62 -18.33
N GLY A 358 -18.40 3.85 -17.95
CA GLY A 358 -19.35 4.90 -17.67
C GLY A 358 -19.10 6.15 -18.48
N THR A 359 -19.99 7.13 -18.29
CA THR A 359 -19.92 8.46 -18.90
C THR A 359 -19.33 9.47 -17.93
N ALA A 360 -19.13 10.72 -18.35
CA ALA A 360 -18.60 11.78 -17.49
C ALA A 360 -19.45 12.07 -16.22
N ASP A 361 -20.72 11.68 -16.21
CA ASP A 361 -21.59 11.79 -15.02
C ASP A 361 -21.22 10.77 -13.94
N ASP A 362 -20.53 9.68 -14.31
CA ASP A 362 -20.10 8.60 -13.42
C ASP A 362 -18.72 8.86 -12.80
N GLU A 363 -18.08 10.00 -13.10
CA GLU A 363 -16.81 10.40 -12.51
C GLU A 363 -16.93 10.57 -10.99
N GLN A 364 -15.96 10.03 -10.26
CA GLN A 364 -15.93 10.17 -8.81
C GLN A 364 -15.45 11.58 -8.44
N MET A 365 -16.31 12.36 -7.80
CA MET A 365 -15.94 13.64 -7.22
C MET A 365 -15.16 13.43 -5.93
N ILE A 366 -13.92 13.93 -5.89
CA ILE A 366 -13.05 13.89 -4.72
C ILE A 366 -12.83 15.33 -4.25
N ASP A 367 -13.23 15.61 -3.01
CA ASP A 367 -13.02 16.90 -2.34
C ASP A 367 -11.79 16.75 -1.43
N GLY A 368 -10.61 17.10 -1.91
CA GLY A 368 -9.36 17.09 -1.13
C GLY A 368 -8.98 18.48 -0.64
N LEU A 369 -7.79 18.64 -0.05
CA LEU A 369 -7.26 19.95 0.30
C LEU A 369 -7.05 20.84 -0.94
N ASP A 370 -6.56 20.27 -2.04
CA ASP A 370 -6.30 20.94 -3.33
C ASP A 370 -7.52 21.49 -4.06
N GLY A 371 -8.71 21.08 -3.65
CA GLY A 371 -9.94 21.41 -4.37
C GLY A 371 -10.81 20.19 -4.63
N LEU A 372 -11.91 20.47 -5.32
CA LEU A 372 -12.73 19.44 -5.91
C LEU A 372 -12.11 19.04 -7.24
N TYR A 373 -11.76 17.76 -7.38
CA TYR A 373 -11.37 17.18 -8.66
C TYR A 373 -12.21 15.94 -8.96
N LYS A 374 -12.08 15.44 -10.18
CA LYS A 374 -12.83 14.28 -10.65
C LYS A 374 -11.87 13.16 -11.04
N GLU A 375 -12.11 11.98 -10.48
CA GLU A 375 -11.40 10.77 -10.82
C GLU A 375 -12.22 9.97 -11.84
N SER A 376 -11.55 9.55 -12.91
CA SER A 376 -12.15 8.82 -14.03
C SER A 376 -11.80 7.34 -14.02
N PHE A 377 -10.80 6.93 -13.22
CA PHE A 377 -10.47 5.53 -13.00
C PHE A 377 -10.64 5.14 -11.54
N MET A 378 -11.55 4.20 -11.29
CA MET A 378 -11.82 3.66 -9.96
C MET A 378 -11.48 2.17 -9.92
N LEU A 379 -10.77 1.74 -8.88
CA LEU A 379 -10.54 0.32 -8.62
C LEU A 379 -10.94 0.00 -7.18
N HIS A 380 -11.98 -0.81 -7.03
CA HIS A 380 -12.46 -1.27 -5.75
C HIS A 380 -12.03 -2.71 -5.52
N TYR A 381 -11.50 -2.97 -4.32
CA TYR A 381 -11.02 -4.29 -3.92
C TYR A 381 -11.82 -4.75 -2.71
N ASN A 382 -12.37 -5.96 -2.80
CA ASN A 382 -13.19 -6.57 -1.74
C ASN A 382 -12.56 -7.88 -1.28
N PHE A 383 -12.45 -8.07 0.03
CA PHE A 383 -11.85 -9.26 0.65
C PHE A 383 -12.84 -9.93 1.60
N PRO A 384 -13.82 -10.66 1.07
CA PRO A 384 -14.83 -11.31 1.91
C PRO A 384 -14.22 -12.46 2.72
N PRO A 385 -14.75 -12.76 3.93
CA PRO A 385 -14.15 -13.70 4.85
C PRO A 385 -14.17 -15.15 4.33
N TYR A 386 -15.11 -15.49 3.45
CA TYR A 386 -15.14 -16.80 2.81
C TYR A 386 -13.90 -17.07 1.94
N SER A 387 -13.18 -16.04 1.48
CA SER A 387 -11.97 -16.20 0.65
C SER A 387 -10.80 -16.85 1.39
N VAL A 388 -10.85 -16.85 2.72
CA VAL A 388 -9.89 -17.52 3.60
C VAL A 388 -10.53 -18.64 4.42
N GLY A 389 -11.79 -19.00 4.13
CA GLY A 389 -12.53 -20.03 4.86
C GLY A 389 -12.99 -19.62 6.25
N GLU A 390 -13.06 -18.32 6.55
CA GLU A 390 -13.47 -17.81 7.85
C GLU A 390 -14.88 -17.19 7.81
N THR A 391 -15.48 -17.01 8.99
CA THR A 391 -16.68 -16.18 9.15
C THR A 391 -16.29 -14.81 9.67
N GLY A 392 -16.92 -13.74 9.17
CA GLY A 392 -16.61 -12.39 9.60
C GLY A 392 -17.76 -11.41 9.38
N ARG A 393 -17.64 -10.22 9.97
CA ARG A 393 -18.61 -9.16 9.75
C ARG A 393 -18.49 -8.61 8.33
N MET A 394 -19.56 -8.72 7.55
CA MET A 394 -19.67 -8.03 6.27
C MET A 394 -19.98 -6.54 6.51
N GLY A 395 -19.23 -5.65 5.87
CA GLY A 395 -19.34 -4.21 6.05
C GLY A 395 -18.71 -3.43 4.90
N GLY A 396 -18.48 -2.13 5.10
CA GLY A 396 -17.71 -1.32 4.15
C GLY A 396 -16.23 -1.71 4.16
N ALA A 397 -15.53 -1.33 3.09
CA ALA A 397 -14.11 -1.63 2.91
C ALA A 397 -13.26 -1.12 4.09
N GLY A 398 -12.44 -2.00 4.66
CA GLY A 398 -11.47 -1.69 5.68
C GLY A 398 -10.19 -1.05 5.14
N ARG A 399 -9.29 -0.66 6.05
CA ARG A 399 -7.98 -0.06 5.72
C ARG A 399 -7.19 -0.93 4.73
N ARG A 400 -7.17 -2.26 4.94
CA ARG A 400 -6.39 -3.19 4.09
C ARG A 400 -6.93 -3.28 2.67
N GLU A 401 -8.25 -3.36 2.52
CA GLU A 401 -8.92 -3.44 1.22
C GLU A 401 -8.67 -2.17 0.40
N ILE A 402 -8.81 -1.00 1.03
CA ILE A 402 -8.50 0.29 0.39
C ILE A 402 -7.02 0.34 -0.05
N GLY A 403 -6.09 -0.09 0.81
CA GLY A 403 -4.66 -0.13 0.48
C GLY A 403 -4.32 -1.09 -0.67
N HIS A 404 -4.88 -2.30 -0.69
CA HIS A 404 -4.67 -3.26 -1.77
C HIS A 404 -5.31 -2.78 -3.09
N GLY A 405 -6.50 -2.18 -3.02
CA GLY A 405 -7.14 -1.56 -4.17
C GLY A 405 -6.28 -0.44 -4.75
N LYS A 406 -5.73 0.44 -3.90
CA LYS A 406 -4.85 1.52 -4.39
C LYS A 406 -3.54 1.01 -4.98
N LEU A 407 -2.96 -0.06 -4.41
CA LEU A 407 -1.79 -0.70 -5.01
C LEU A 407 -2.09 -1.20 -6.43
N ALA A 408 -3.19 -1.91 -6.62
CA ALA A 408 -3.58 -2.38 -7.95
C ALA A 408 -3.95 -1.23 -8.89
N TRP A 409 -4.55 -0.16 -8.36
CA TRP A 409 -4.87 1.05 -9.10
C TRP A 409 -3.61 1.72 -9.65
N ARG A 410 -2.58 1.91 -8.81
CA ARG A 410 -1.29 2.51 -9.24
C ARG A 410 -0.63 1.67 -10.33
N ALA A 411 -0.62 0.35 -10.15
CA ALA A 411 -0.06 -0.58 -11.13
C ALA A 411 -0.76 -0.51 -12.50
N THR A 412 -2.08 -0.31 -12.51
CA THR A 412 -2.90 -0.31 -13.74
C THR A 412 -2.91 1.06 -14.42
N LYS A 413 -2.94 2.15 -13.65
CA LYS A 413 -3.08 3.52 -14.17
C LYS A 413 -2.00 3.88 -15.19
N ALA A 414 -0.78 3.40 -15.01
CA ALA A 414 0.35 3.67 -15.89
C ALA A 414 0.16 3.21 -17.34
N VAL A 415 -0.76 2.26 -17.59
CA VAL A 415 -1.03 1.73 -18.94
C VAL A 415 -2.41 2.13 -19.48
N LEU A 416 -3.19 2.92 -18.74
CA LEU A 416 -4.50 3.33 -19.21
C LEU A 416 -4.37 4.32 -20.37
N PRO A 417 -5.28 4.27 -21.36
CA PRO A 417 -5.37 5.29 -22.39
C PRO A 417 -5.72 6.64 -21.76
N THR A 418 -5.30 7.71 -22.43
CA THR A 418 -5.73 9.05 -22.04
C THR A 418 -7.24 9.22 -22.28
N LYS A 419 -7.85 10.20 -21.60
CA LYS A 419 -9.27 10.52 -21.77
C LYS A 419 -9.62 10.93 -23.21
N ASP A 420 -8.66 11.53 -23.93
CA ASP A 420 -8.84 11.92 -25.33
C ASP A 420 -8.84 10.69 -26.27
N GLU A 421 -8.06 9.66 -25.95
CA GLU A 421 -8.02 8.40 -26.70
C GLU A 421 -9.20 7.48 -26.38
N PHE A 422 -9.63 7.47 -25.11
CA PHE A 422 -10.71 6.61 -24.64
C PHE A 422 -11.59 7.38 -23.63
N PRO A 423 -12.65 8.07 -24.10
CA PRO A 423 -13.42 9.03 -23.30
C PRO A 423 -14.43 8.39 -22.33
N TYR A 424 -14.08 7.26 -21.73
CA TYR A 424 -14.92 6.54 -20.78
C TYR A 424 -14.40 6.69 -19.35
N VAL A 425 -15.34 6.72 -18.41
CA VAL A 425 -15.03 6.46 -17.01
C VAL A 425 -14.87 4.97 -16.82
N LEU A 426 -13.81 4.56 -16.13
CA LEU A 426 -13.46 3.18 -15.90
C LEU A 426 -13.66 2.84 -14.42
N ARG A 427 -14.51 1.85 -14.15
CA ARG A 427 -14.63 1.25 -12.81
C ARG A 427 -14.31 -0.23 -12.88
N VAL A 428 -13.35 -0.66 -12.08
CA VAL A 428 -13.03 -2.07 -11.89
C VAL A 428 -13.35 -2.47 -10.46
N VAL A 429 -13.99 -3.63 -10.30
CA VAL A 429 -14.17 -4.26 -8.99
C VAL A 429 -13.47 -5.60 -9.00
N SER A 430 -12.67 -5.85 -7.98
CA SER A 430 -12.05 -7.14 -7.72
C SER A 430 -12.68 -7.79 -6.50
N GLU A 431 -13.37 -8.89 -6.72
CA GLU A 431 -13.89 -9.77 -5.68
C GLU A 431 -12.91 -10.92 -5.47
N ILE A 432 -12.27 -10.95 -4.30
CA ILE A 432 -11.38 -12.06 -3.96
C ILE A 432 -12.20 -13.25 -3.49
N THR A 433 -12.08 -14.37 -4.22
CA THR A 433 -12.85 -15.59 -3.95
C THR A 433 -12.05 -16.65 -3.22
N GLU A 434 -10.72 -16.66 -3.39
CA GLU A 434 -9.77 -17.50 -2.67
C GLU A 434 -8.49 -16.71 -2.38
N SER A 435 -7.85 -16.93 -1.23
CA SER A 435 -6.60 -16.26 -0.89
C SER A 435 -5.66 -17.13 -0.08
N ASN A 436 -4.55 -17.53 -0.71
CA ASN A 436 -3.38 -18.11 -0.06
C ASN A 436 -2.08 -17.47 -0.55
N GLY A 437 -2.04 -16.14 -0.60
CA GLY A 437 -0.92 -15.36 -1.12
C GLY A 437 -1.43 -14.23 -1.98
N SER A 438 -0.63 -13.17 -2.13
CA SER A 438 -1.02 -11.84 -2.62
C SER A 438 -2.20 -11.78 -3.60
N SER A 439 -3.39 -11.56 -3.03
CA SER A 439 -4.63 -11.30 -3.75
C SER A 439 -4.63 -9.92 -4.40
N SER A 440 -3.84 -8.97 -3.90
CA SER A 440 -3.62 -7.68 -4.57
C SER A 440 -2.94 -7.83 -5.94
N MET A 441 -1.99 -8.75 -6.09
CA MET A 441 -1.37 -9.02 -7.39
C MET A 441 -2.28 -9.83 -8.31
N ALA A 442 -3.11 -10.72 -7.76
CA ALA A 442 -4.19 -11.36 -8.54
C ALA A 442 -5.18 -10.31 -9.08
N THR A 443 -5.50 -9.28 -8.30
CA THR A 443 -6.31 -8.14 -8.76
C THR A 443 -5.66 -7.37 -9.90
N VAL A 444 -4.34 -7.13 -9.88
CA VAL A 444 -3.65 -6.47 -10.99
C VAL A 444 -3.81 -7.28 -12.28
N CYS A 445 -3.50 -8.59 -12.22
CA CYS A 445 -3.60 -9.48 -13.36
C CYS A 445 -5.04 -9.58 -13.89
N GLY A 446 -6.01 -9.80 -13.00
CA GLY A 446 -7.43 -9.88 -13.37
C GLY A 446 -7.98 -8.55 -13.89
N THR A 447 -7.52 -7.41 -13.36
CA THR A 447 -7.90 -6.07 -13.84
C THR A 447 -7.41 -5.85 -15.25
N SER A 448 -6.14 -6.18 -15.54
CA SER A 448 -5.58 -6.09 -16.90
C SER A 448 -6.45 -6.87 -17.89
N LEU A 449 -6.77 -8.13 -17.57
CA LEU A 449 -7.60 -8.99 -18.42
C LEU A 449 -9.04 -8.46 -18.56
N ALA A 450 -9.66 -7.99 -17.48
CA ALA A 450 -11.02 -7.49 -17.50
C ALA A 450 -11.17 -6.18 -18.32
N LEU A 451 -10.17 -5.29 -18.26
CA LEU A 451 -10.12 -4.08 -19.08
C LEU A 451 -9.96 -4.42 -20.57
N MET A 452 -9.05 -5.35 -20.89
CA MET A 452 -8.84 -5.83 -22.25
C MET A 452 -10.09 -6.52 -22.81
N ASP A 453 -10.77 -7.35 -21.99
CA ASP A 453 -12.03 -8.01 -22.33
C ASP A 453 -13.16 -7.00 -22.56
N ALA A 454 -13.14 -5.86 -21.86
CA ALA A 454 -14.09 -4.77 -22.06
C ALA A 454 -13.81 -3.91 -23.31
N GLY A 455 -12.72 -4.18 -24.04
CA GLY A 455 -12.29 -3.41 -25.20
C GLY A 455 -11.59 -2.09 -24.85
N VAL A 456 -11.12 -1.93 -23.61
CA VAL A 456 -10.30 -0.76 -23.22
C VAL A 456 -8.92 -0.90 -23.87
N PRO A 457 -8.46 0.08 -24.67
CA PRO A 457 -7.17 0.03 -25.34
C PRO A 457 -6.03 0.38 -24.38
N ILE A 458 -5.78 -0.49 -23.40
CA ILE A 458 -4.61 -0.33 -22.51
C ILE A 458 -3.33 -0.47 -23.34
N LYS A 459 -2.30 0.31 -22.99
CA LYS A 459 -1.03 0.36 -23.71
C LYS A 459 -0.40 -1.03 -23.84
N ARG A 460 -0.35 -1.78 -22.73
CA ARG A 460 0.14 -3.16 -22.62
C ARG A 460 -0.50 -3.86 -21.41
N PRO A 461 -0.60 -5.20 -21.40
CA PRO A 461 -1.07 -5.93 -20.23
C PRO A 461 -0.10 -5.81 -19.05
N VAL A 462 -0.64 -5.75 -17.83
CA VAL A 462 0.13 -5.62 -16.59
C VAL A 462 -0.03 -6.89 -15.77
N SER A 463 1.08 -7.42 -15.27
CA SER A 463 1.10 -8.55 -14.34
C SER A 463 1.78 -8.17 -13.03
N GLY A 464 1.45 -8.91 -11.98
CA GLY A 464 1.99 -8.67 -10.64
C GLY A 464 2.45 -9.94 -9.93
N ILE A 465 3.54 -9.83 -9.20
CA ILE A 465 4.07 -10.91 -8.35
C ILE A 465 4.32 -10.41 -6.94
N ALA A 466 4.06 -11.28 -5.96
CA ALA A 466 4.48 -11.05 -4.59
C ALA A 466 5.67 -11.92 -4.27
N MET A 467 6.62 -11.31 -3.59
CA MET A 467 7.94 -11.84 -3.32
C MET A 467 8.16 -11.78 -1.80
N GLY A 468 8.89 -12.74 -1.28
CA GLY A 468 9.31 -12.77 0.11
C GLY A 468 10.80 -12.92 0.23
N LEU A 469 11.30 -12.63 1.41
CA LEU A 469 12.68 -12.89 1.77
C LEU A 469 12.77 -13.39 3.20
N ILE A 470 13.61 -14.41 3.38
CA ILE A 470 14.00 -14.94 4.68
C ILE A 470 15.50 -14.73 4.81
N LYS A 471 15.93 -14.15 5.92
CA LYS A 471 17.32 -13.90 6.28
C LYS A 471 17.55 -14.31 7.73
N ASP A 472 18.40 -15.31 7.90
CA ASP A 472 18.92 -15.73 9.20
C ASP A 472 20.46 -15.70 9.17
N GLU A 473 21.11 -16.01 10.29
CA GLU A 473 22.58 -16.11 10.38
C GLU A 473 23.15 -17.12 9.36
N ASP A 474 22.38 -18.15 9.04
CA ASP A 474 22.77 -19.25 8.14
C ASP A 474 22.67 -18.88 6.64
N GLY A 475 21.99 -17.78 6.27
CA GLY A 475 21.86 -17.37 4.88
C GLY A 475 20.60 -16.57 4.54
N VAL A 476 20.42 -16.34 3.23
CA VAL A 476 19.31 -15.56 2.66
C VAL A 476 18.61 -16.37 1.57
N ALA A 477 17.27 -16.39 1.58
CA ALA A 477 16.45 -17.00 0.55
C ALA A 477 15.40 -16.01 0.03
N VAL A 478 15.35 -15.82 -1.29
CA VAL A 478 14.33 -15.01 -1.97
C VAL A 478 13.25 -15.91 -2.54
N LEU A 479 11.99 -15.65 -2.19
CA LEU A 479 10.84 -16.47 -2.55
C LEU A 479 9.97 -15.77 -3.60
N SER A 480 9.70 -16.44 -4.71
CA SER A 480 8.75 -16.01 -5.75
C SER A 480 7.34 -16.48 -5.44
N ASP A 481 6.34 -15.63 -5.62
CA ASP A 481 4.93 -15.98 -5.46
C ASP A 481 4.64 -16.65 -4.10
N ILE A 482 4.84 -15.84 -3.04
CA ILE A 482 4.72 -16.28 -1.64
C ILE A 482 3.30 -16.70 -1.26
N LEU A 483 3.24 -17.69 -0.37
CA LEU A 483 2.05 -18.15 0.32
C LEU A 483 1.72 -17.26 1.52
N GLY A 484 0.51 -17.39 2.08
CA GLY A 484 0.14 -16.65 3.29
C GLY A 484 1.05 -16.97 4.48
N ASP A 485 1.41 -18.25 4.64
CA ASP A 485 2.32 -18.69 5.71
C ASP A 485 3.72 -18.06 5.53
N GLU A 486 4.22 -17.98 4.31
CA GLU A 486 5.55 -17.42 4.01
C GLU A 486 5.60 -15.89 4.18
N ASP A 487 4.49 -15.18 3.92
CA ASP A 487 4.34 -13.74 4.20
C ASP A 487 4.40 -13.46 5.71
N HIS A 488 3.72 -14.30 6.50
CA HIS A 488 3.71 -14.16 7.96
C HIS A 488 5.05 -14.46 8.61
N LEU A 489 5.84 -15.37 8.02
CA LEU A 489 7.11 -15.86 8.57
C LEU A 489 8.35 -15.20 7.94
N GLY A 490 8.20 -14.50 6.82
CA GLY A 490 9.27 -13.80 6.12
C GLY A 490 9.62 -12.44 6.73
N ASP A 491 10.85 -12.00 6.48
CA ASP A 491 11.42 -10.75 6.99
C ASP A 491 11.16 -9.54 6.11
N MET A 492 10.91 -9.78 4.83
CA MET A 492 10.51 -8.75 3.88
C MET A 492 9.48 -9.35 2.95
N ASP A 493 8.41 -8.59 2.72
CA ASP A 493 7.39 -8.90 1.74
C ASP A 493 7.26 -7.73 0.77
N PHE A 494 7.44 -8.00 -0.52
CA PHE A 494 7.33 -6.98 -1.54
C PHE A 494 6.52 -7.44 -2.75
N LYS A 495 5.90 -6.47 -3.40
CA LYS A 495 4.98 -6.67 -4.51
C LYS A 495 5.49 -5.83 -5.66
N VAL A 496 5.64 -6.47 -6.81
CA VAL A 496 6.13 -5.83 -8.03
C VAL A 496 5.09 -6.05 -9.11
N ALA A 497 4.60 -4.96 -9.69
CA ALA A 497 3.71 -4.98 -10.83
C ALA A 497 4.31 -4.18 -11.98
N GLY A 498 4.01 -4.61 -13.21
CA GLY A 498 4.60 -4.01 -14.40
C GLY A 498 4.21 -4.71 -15.69
N THR A 499 4.68 -4.15 -16.79
CA THR A 499 4.54 -4.67 -18.15
C THR A 499 5.81 -5.44 -18.55
N SER A 500 5.90 -5.80 -19.83
CA SER A 500 7.14 -6.29 -20.45
C SER A 500 8.25 -5.25 -20.48
N GLU A 501 7.93 -3.96 -20.39
CA GLU A 501 8.90 -2.86 -20.57
C GLU A 501 9.43 -2.30 -19.25
N GLY A 502 8.75 -2.56 -18.13
CA GLY A 502 9.19 -2.06 -16.83
C GLY A 502 8.14 -2.18 -15.73
N ILE A 503 8.51 -1.66 -14.57
CA ILE A 503 7.69 -1.61 -13.36
C ILE A 503 6.70 -0.45 -13.46
N THR A 504 5.45 -0.72 -13.08
CA THR A 504 4.41 0.29 -12.91
C THR A 504 4.08 0.56 -11.45
N SER A 505 4.35 -0.40 -10.56
CA SER A 505 4.24 -0.19 -9.12
C SER A 505 5.16 -1.14 -8.35
N LEU A 506 5.79 -0.60 -7.31
CA LEU A 506 6.60 -1.33 -6.34
C LEU A 506 6.10 -1.00 -4.93
N GLN A 507 5.84 -2.03 -4.14
CA GLN A 507 5.53 -1.89 -2.73
C GLN A 507 6.42 -2.83 -1.93
N MET A 508 7.14 -2.33 -0.94
CA MET A 508 8.03 -3.12 -0.09
C MET A 508 7.70 -2.85 1.38
N ASP A 509 7.64 -3.91 2.18
CA ASP A 509 7.55 -3.88 3.63
C ASP A 509 8.71 -4.70 4.19
N ILE A 510 9.58 -4.06 4.97
CA ILE A 510 10.77 -4.68 5.57
C ILE A 510 10.57 -4.69 7.08
N LYS A 511 10.70 -5.88 7.69
CA LYS A 511 10.47 -6.11 9.12
C LYS A 511 11.77 -6.16 9.92
N ILE A 512 12.93 -6.28 9.26
CA ILE A 512 14.25 -6.39 9.90
C ILE A 512 15.26 -5.43 9.28
N ALA A 513 16.31 -5.11 10.03
CA ALA A 513 17.46 -4.40 9.49
C ALA A 513 18.39 -5.31 8.65
N GLY A 514 19.23 -4.68 7.83
CA GLY A 514 20.32 -5.37 7.12
C GLY A 514 19.92 -6.07 5.83
N ILE A 515 18.89 -5.59 5.14
CA ILE A 515 18.63 -5.91 3.73
C ILE A 515 19.49 -4.99 2.87
N THR A 516 20.51 -5.55 2.23
CA THR A 516 21.46 -4.78 1.41
C THR A 516 20.91 -4.48 0.02
N GLU A 517 21.53 -3.51 -0.67
CA GLU A 517 21.23 -3.21 -2.08
C GLU A 517 21.37 -4.44 -2.98
N ASP A 518 22.41 -5.25 -2.79
CA ASP A 518 22.64 -6.48 -3.57
C ASP A 518 21.52 -7.51 -3.39
N ILE A 519 20.99 -7.62 -2.17
CA ILE A 519 19.85 -8.47 -1.88
C ILE A 519 18.60 -7.95 -2.59
N MET A 520 18.33 -6.64 -2.54
CA MET A 520 17.20 -6.03 -3.24
C MET A 520 17.32 -6.21 -4.76
N LYS A 521 18.52 -6.06 -5.32
CA LYS A 521 18.79 -6.26 -6.74
C LYS A 521 18.49 -7.69 -7.18
N THR A 522 18.97 -8.68 -6.41
CA THR A 522 18.67 -10.09 -6.65
C THR A 522 17.17 -10.36 -6.59
N ALA A 523 16.49 -9.78 -5.60
CA ALA A 523 15.08 -9.95 -5.40
C ALA A 523 14.23 -9.34 -6.53
N LEU A 524 14.59 -8.14 -7.02
CA LEU A 524 13.94 -7.50 -8.16
C LEU A 524 14.17 -8.26 -9.48
N ALA A 525 15.37 -8.80 -9.70
CA ALA A 525 15.67 -9.61 -10.88
C ALA A 525 14.81 -10.89 -10.90
N GLN A 526 14.70 -11.59 -9.77
CA GLN A 526 13.83 -12.76 -9.63
C GLN A 526 12.35 -12.39 -9.81
N ALA A 527 11.92 -11.24 -9.27
CA ALA A 527 10.56 -10.72 -9.45
C ALA A 527 10.25 -10.42 -10.93
N SER A 528 11.21 -9.88 -11.68
CA SER A 528 11.06 -9.62 -13.11
C SER A 528 10.81 -10.92 -13.89
N GLY A 529 11.61 -11.97 -13.63
CA GLY A 529 11.40 -13.30 -14.22
C GLY A 529 10.02 -13.88 -13.90
N GLY A 530 9.60 -13.81 -12.63
CA GLY A 530 8.28 -14.27 -12.21
C GLY A 530 7.13 -13.49 -12.84
N ARG A 531 7.25 -12.16 -12.94
CA ARG A 531 6.28 -11.28 -13.61
C ARG A 531 6.11 -11.66 -15.08
N MET A 532 7.22 -11.86 -15.80
CA MET A 532 7.19 -12.26 -17.21
C MET A 532 6.55 -13.62 -17.42
N HIS A 533 6.80 -14.58 -16.52
CA HIS A 533 6.12 -15.87 -16.55
C HIS A 533 4.61 -15.72 -16.38
N ILE A 534 4.15 -14.95 -15.38
CA ILE A 534 2.72 -14.70 -15.12
C ILE A 534 2.06 -14.02 -16.33
N LEU A 535 2.71 -13.01 -16.90
CA LEU A 535 2.25 -12.31 -18.11
C LEU A 535 2.08 -13.28 -19.28
N GLY A 536 3.02 -14.21 -19.47
CA GLY A 536 2.95 -15.24 -20.48
C GLY A 536 1.74 -16.18 -20.29
N GLU A 537 1.43 -16.57 -19.05
CA GLU A 537 0.25 -17.37 -18.74
C GLU A 537 -1.06 -16.61 -18.96
N MET A 538 -1.12 -15.31 -18.59
CA MET A 538 -2.27 -14.45 -18.85
C MET A 538 -2.56 -14.30 -20.36
N ASN A 539 -1.52 -14.12 -21.16
CA ASN A 539 -1.64 -13.91 -22.60
C ASN A 539 -2.21 -15.13 -23.35
N LYS A 540 -2.20 -16.32 -22.73
CA LYS A 540 -2.88 -17.51 -23.28
C LYS A 540 -4.41 -17.36 -23.26
N ALA A 541 -4.95 -16.58 -22.32
CA ALA A 541 -6.38 -16.30 -22.23
C ALA A 541 -6.77 -15.10 -23.11
N LEU A 542 -6.02 -14.00 -23.02
CA LEU A 542 -6.23 -12.80 -23.83
C LEU A 542 -4.94 -11.99 -23.92
N GLY A 543 -4.29 -11.98 -25.09
CA GLY A 543 -3.01 -11.29 -25.31
C GLY A 543 -3.12 -9.82 -25.68
N GLU A 544 -4.26 -9.40 -26.24
CA GLU A 544 -4.53 -8.01 -26.68
C GLU A 544 -5.96 -7.60 -26.32
N SER A 545 -6.20 -6.30 -26.18
CA SER A 545 -7.55 -5.78 -25.96
C SER A 545 -8.48 -6.15 -27.12
N ARG A 546 -9.76 -6.42 -26.82
CA ARG A 546 -10.75 -6.63 -27.86
C ARG A 546 -10.89 -5.36 -28.72
N GLY A 547 -11.06 -5.53 -30.03
CA GLY A 547 -11.22 -4.42 -30.97
C GLY A 547 -12.59 -3.73 -30.91
N GLU A 548 -13.58 -4.35 -30.27
CA GLU A 548 -14.93 -3.81 -30.10
C GLU A 548 -15.30 -3.79 -28.62
N LEU A 549 -16.10 -2.78 -28.24
CA LEU A 549 -16.69 -2.70 -26.90
C LEU A 549 -17.82 -3.73 -26.77
N SER A 550 -18.09 -4.15 -25.53
CA SER A 550 -19.26 -4.98 -25.23
C SER A 550 -20.56 -4.33 -25.72
N ALA A 551 -21.48 -5.15 -26.26
CA ALA A 551 -22.80 -4.68 -26.69
C ALA A 551 -23.65 -4.09 -25.54
N ASN A 552 -23.28 -4.36 -24.28
CA ASN A 552 -23.93 -3.78 -23.11
C ASN A 552 -23.25 -2.47 -22.65
N ALA A 553 -22.08 -2.12 -23.19
CA ALA A 553 -21.38 -0.89 -22.84
C ALA A 553 -22.05 0.34 -23.48
N PRO A 554 -22.00 1.51 -22.83
CA PRO A 554 -22.43 2.75 -23.46
C PRO A 554 -21.61 3.00 -24.72
N GLN A 555 -22.26 3.39 -25.82
CA GLN A 555 -21.57 3.83 -27.04
C GLN A 555 -21.41 5.34 -27.02
N MET A 556 -20.19 5.82 -27.26
CA MET A 556 -19.88 7.23 -27.45
C MET A 556 -19.44 7.49 -28.89
N GLU A 557 -20.03 8.50 -29.50
CA GLU A 557 -19.59 9.08 -30.76
C GLU A 557 -19.06 10.49 -30.50
N SER A 558 -17.87 10.79 -31.00
CA SER A 558 -17.27 12.13 -30.93
C SER A 558 -17.35 12.79 -32.29
N MET A 559 -17.76 14.06 -32.33
CA MET A 559 -17.77 14.88 -33.54
C MET A 559 -17.07 16.22 -33.29
N GLN A 560 -16.20 16.62 -34.22
CA GLN A 560 -15.57 17.94 -34.16
C GLN A 560 -16.45 18.96 -34.89
N ILE A 561 -16.74 20.08 -34.22
CA ILE A 561 -17.54 21.18 -34.79
C ILE A 561 -16.65 22.41 -34.94
N THR A 562 -16.71 23.08 -36.10
CA THR A 562 -15.95 24.30 -36.35
C THR A 562 -16.44 25.46 -35.48
N SER A 563 -15.52 26.22 -34.87
CA SER A 563 -15.82 27.33 -33.96
C SER A 563 -16.76 28.40 -34.53
N ARG A 564 -16.75 28.60 -35.85
CA ARG A 564 -17.66 29.52 -36.56
C ARG A 564 -19.13 29.19 -36.37
N ILE A 565 -19.48 27.89 -36.31
CA ILE A 565 -20.86 27.42 -36.17
C ILE A 565 -21.43 27.77 -34.78
N LEU A 566 -20.57 27.79 -33.76
CA LEU A 566 -20.94 28.20 -32.39
C LEU A 566 -21.17 29.71 -32.31
N SER A 567 -20.41 30.50 -33.07
CA SER A 567 -20.58 31.97 -33.13
C SER A 567 -21.78 32.43 -33.96
N GLU A 568 -22.28 31.60 -34.89
CA GLU A 568 -23.46 31.90 -35.73
C GLU A 568 -24.80 31.67 -35.00
N GLY A 569 -24.78 31.46 -33.68
CA GLY A 569 -25.98 31.53 -32.85
C GLY A 569 -26.86 30.29 -32.90
N ILE A 570 -26.28 29.09 -33.10
CA ILE A 570 -26.96 27.86 -32.67
C ILE A 570 -27.11 27.96 -31.15
N CYS A 571 -28.28 28.41 -30.71
CA CYS A 571 -28.61 28.52 -29.31
C CYS A 571 -28.49 27.12 -28.69
N MET A 572 -27.87 26.98 -27.50
CA MET A 572 -27.87 25.71 -26.76
C MET A 572 -29.28 25.09 -26.69
N LEU A 573 -30.33 25.92 -26.69
CA LEU A 573 -31.74 25.51 -26.75
C LEU A 573 -32.10 24.69 -28.00
N SER A 574 -31.53 24.98 -29.17
CA SER A 574 -31.79 24.24 -30.41
C SER A 574 -31.10 22.87 -30.42
N ILE A 575 -29.89 22.79 -29.84
CA ILE A 575 -29.19 21.51 -29.64
C ILE A 575 -29.91 20.69 -28.56
N CYS A 576 -30.23 21.28 -27.41
CA CYS A 576 -31.01 20.63 -26.37
C CYS A 576 -32.40 20.20 -26.86
N GLY A 577 -33.04 20.94 -27.76
CA GLY A 577 -34.33 20.59 -28.35
C GLY A 577 -34.25 19.39 -29.29
N ALA A 578 -33.26 19.36 -30.20
CA ALA A 578 -33.04 18.24 -31.10
C ALA A 578 -32.70 16.93 -30.36
N PHE A 579 -31.97 17.04 -29.23
CA PHE A 579 -31.62 15.89 -28.41
C PHE A 579 -32.63 15.57 -27.30
N ALA A 580 -33.56 16.46 -26.95
CA ALA A 580 -34.70 16.08 -26.11
C ALA A 580 -35.63 15.09 -26.82
N GLU A 581 -35.63 15.10 -28.16
CA GLU A 581 -36.39 14.16 -29.01
C GLU A 581 -35.65 12.84 -29.29
N SER A 582 -34.33 12.77 -29.03
CA SER A 582 -33.51 11.58 -29.25
C SER A 582 -32.88 11.06 -27.94
N SER A 583 -32.82 9.75 -27.71
CA SER A 583 -32.26 9.20 -26.46
C SER A 583 -30.77 9.48 -26.12
N PRO A 584 -29.86 9.90 -27.04
CA PRO A 584 -28.47 10.23 -26.69
C PRO A 584 -28.33 11.45 -25.78
N ARG A 585 -27.35 11.40 -24.85
CA ARG A 585 -27.01 12.55 -23.97
C ARG A 585 -25.83 13.34 -24.53
N LEU A 586 -25.88 14.66 -24.39
CA LEU A 586 -24.79 15.56 -24.78
C LEU A 586 -23.95 15.94 -23.55
N SER A 587 -22.62 15.78 -23.64
CA SER A 587 -21.69 16.33 -22.65
C SER A 587 -20.92 17.51 -23.23
N PRO A 588 -21.02 18.73 -22.66
CA PRO A 588 -20.33 19.91 -23.17
C PRO A 588 -18.82 19.93 -22.91
N SER A 589 -18.26 18.97 -22.16
CA SER A 589 -16.83 18.92 -21.82
C SER A 589 -15.88 18.62 -23.00
N ALA A 590 -16.41 18.39 -24.20
CA ALA A 590 -15.63 18.16 -25.43
C ALA A 590 -15.60 19.37 -26.40
N LEU A 591 -16.04 20.55 -25.98
CA LEU A 591 -15.86 21.79 -26.76
C LEU A 591 -14.44 22.31 -26.61
N PHE A 592 -13.48 21.70 -27.31
CA PHE A 592 -12.13 22.24 -27.46
C PHE A 592 -12.18 23.53 -28.29
N ILE A 593 -12.29 24.68 -27.62
CA ILE A 593 -12.08 25.99 -28.24
C ILE A 593 -10.57 26.21 -28.31
N SER A 594 -9.98 26.09 -29.51
CA SER A 594 -8.58 26.45 -29.76
C SER A 594 -8.32 27.91 -29.32
N PRO A 595 -7.30 28.20 -28.48
CA PRO A 595 -7.10 29.55 -27.91
C PRO A 595 -6.59 30.62 -28.89
N ARG A 596 -6.49 30.32 -30.20
CA ARG A 596 -5.68 31.13 -31.12
C ARG A 596 -6.37 32.33 -31.77
N MET A 597 -7.54 32.77 -31.32
CA MET A 597 -8.26 33.83 -32.06
C MET A 597 -8.97 34.91 -31.23
N CYS A 598 -8.68 35.03 -29.93
CA CYS A 598 -9.14 36.19 -29.13
C CYS A 598 -8.03 37.23 -28.94
N MET A 599 -7.50 37.76 -30.05
CA MET A 599 -6.88 39.09 -30.07
C MET A 599 -7.06 39.70 -31.46
N ARG A 600 -8.12 40.48 -31.64
CA ARG A 600 -8.10 41.67 -32.51
C ARG A 600 -9.16 42.68 -32.03
N PRO A 601 -8.79 43.96 -31.89
CA PRO A 601 -9.70 45.03 -31.41
C PRO A 601 -10.64 45.48 -32.54
N PRO A 602 -11.71 46.21 -32.20
CA PRO A 602 -11.63 47.66 -31.97
C PRO A 602 -11.93 48.09 -30.54
#